data_AF-A0A6B8RCR3-F1
#
_entry.id   AF-A0A6B8RCR3-F1
#
_cell.length_a   1.000
_cell.length_b   1.000
_cell.length_c   1.000
_cell.angle_alpha   90.00
_cell.angle_beta   90.00
_cell.angle_gamma   90.00
#
_symmetry.space_group_name_H-M   'P 1'
#
loop_
_entity.id
_entity.type
_entity.pdbx_description
1 polymer ?
#
loop_
_entity_poly.entity_id
_entity_poly.type
_entity_poly.pdbx_seq_one_letter_code
_entity_poly.pdbx_strand_id
1 'polypeptide(L)'
;MKDMNPVNTTNADHNKKKDAVDPAYLTKDPVRADTLNNVHQTGEAVVEAGAYFCEAGKKQDFAKGATFPVCPVNGSSTVWRHANHQHKTGEAVLETSHYYCTDGQHLDLNKGDHFPVCPNTGEETVWMHSE
;
A
#
# COMPACT_ATOMS: atom_id res chain seq x y z
N MET A 1 -56.27 2.42 37.73
CA MET A 1 -54.86 1.99 37.88
C MET A 1 -54.03 2.80 36.91
N LYS A 2 -53.12 3.62 37.45
CA LYS A 2 -52.00 4.32 36.80
C LYS A 2 -52.37 5.37 35.73
N ASP A 3 -52.58 6.63 36.12
CA ASP A 3 -51.60 7.68 36.46
C ASP A 3 -51.18 8.52 35.23
N MET A 4 -51.51 9.81 35.34
CA MET A 4 -50.69 10.99 34.98
C MET A 4 -50.32 11.29 33.50
N ASN A 5 -51.02 12.31 33.00
CA ASN A 5 -50.59 13.52 32.24
C ASN A 5 -49.12 13.99 32.48
N PRO A 6 -48.53 14.99 31.78
CA PRO A 6 -48.91 15.74 30.55
C PRO A 6 -47.76 15.88 29.51
N VAL A 7 -48.12 16.52 28.38
CA VAL A 7 -47.23 17.17 27.42
C VAL A 7 -46.25 18.13 28.10
N ASN A 8 -44.95 18.08 27.77
CA ASN A 8 -44.11 19.28 27.86
C ASN A 8 -42.93 19.25 26.87
N THR A 9 -42.96 20.25 25.98
CA THR A 9 -41.87 20.83 25.20
C THR A 9 -40.73 21.33 26.08
N THR A 10 -39.59 21.63 25.42
CA THR A 10 -38.37 22.37 25.84
C THR A 10 -37.14 21.46 25.89
N ASN A 11 -35.92 21.87 25.57
CA ASN A 11 -35.36 23.04 24.90
C ASN A 11 -33.96 22.63 24.42
N ALA A 12 -33.41 23.36 23.44
CA ALA A 12 -31.98 23.39 23.19
C ALA A 12 -31.19 23.63 24.49
N ASP A 13 -30.08 22.92 24.70
CA ASP A 13 -28.79 23.61 24.87
C ASP A 13 -27.57 22.71 25.14
N HIS A 14 -26.43 23.23 24.68
CA HIS A 14 -25.08 23.10 25.21
C HIS A 14 -24.40 21.73 25.41
N ASN A 15 -23.41 21.51 24.53
CA ASN A 15 -21.99 21.40 24.89
C ASN A 15 -21.54 20.17 25.72
N LYS A 16 -20.46 19.54 25.20
CA LYS A 16 -19.31 18.99 25.95
C LYS A 16 -19.16 17.46 25.94
N LYS A 17 -18.05 17.08 25.30
CA LYS A 17 -17.05 16.08 25.73
C LYS A 17 -17.19 14.61 25.32
N LYS A 18 -16.09 14.17 24.67
CA LYS A 18 -15.25 13.01 24.98
C LYS A 18 -15.51 11.71 24.23
N ASP A 19 -14.48 11.38 23.45
CA ASP A 19 -13.71 10.13 23.49
C ASP A 19 -14.42 8.80 23.18
N ALA A 20 -13.65 7.97 22.46
CA ALA A 20 -13.86 6.57 22.14
C ALA A 20 -14.84 6.27 20.99
N VAL A 21 -14.32 6.32 19.76
CA VAL A 21 -14.80 5.42 18.70
C VAL A 21 -14.00 4.11 18.79
N ASP A 22 -14.68 3.07 19.24
CA ASP A 22 -14.27 1.68 19.23
C ASP A 22 -14.04 1.22 17.77
N PRO A 23 -12.87 0.70 17.36
CA PRO A 23 -12.63 0.30 15.99
C PRO A 23 -13.08 -1.14 15.76
N ALA A 24 -14.39 -1.37 15.73
CA ALA A 24 -14.97 -2.61 15.25
C ALA A 24 -15.24 -2.53 13.73
N TYR A 25 -14.18 -2.45 12.91
CA TYR A 25 -14.29 -2.69 11.47
C TYR A 25 -14.00 -4.16 11.17
N LEU A 26 -15.03 -4.99 11.28
CA LEU A 26 -15.03 -6.33 10.70
C LEU A 26 -16.40 -6.64 10.06
N THR A 27 -16.63 -6.12 8.87
CA THR A 27 -17.57 -6.70 7.89
C THR A 27 -16.87 -6.65 6.53
N LYS A 28 -16.25 -7.76 6.13
CA LYS A 28 -16.83 -8.74 5.19
C LYS A 28 -17.16 -8.12 3.83
N ASP A 29 -16.11 -7.76 3.11
CA ASP A 29 -15.81 -8.16 1.73
C ASP A 29 -14.30 -7.89 1.55
N PRO A 30 -13.47 -8.81 1.05
CA PRO A 30 -12.11 -8.45 0.67
C PRO A 30 -12.26 -7.57 -0.57
N VAL A 31 -12.29 -6.25 -0.39
CA VAL A 31 -12.01 -5.35 -1.49
C VAL A 31 -10.59 -5.69 -1.90
N ARG A 32 -10.48 -6.50 -2.95
CA ARG A 32 -9.27 -6.68 -3.73
C ARG A 32 -9.04 -5.32 -4.37
N ALA A 33 -8.53 -4.38 -3.57
CA ALA A 33 -7.99 -3.12 -4.04
C ALA A 33 -6.69 -3.48 -4.74
N ASP A 34 -6.90 -3.86 -5.99
CA ASP A 34 -6.04 -3.63 -7.14
C ASP A 34 -4.59 -3.32 -6.77
N THR A 35 -3.75 -4.25 -7.22
CA THR A 35 -2.29 -4.34 -7.28
C THR A 35 -1.59 -3.13 -7.92
N LEU A 36 -2.06 -1.91 -7.64
CA LEU A 36 -1.72 -0.72 -8.43
C LEU A 36 -1.86 0.62 -7.69
N ASN A 37 -2.27 0.62 -6.42
CA ASN A 37 -2.20 1.85 -5.64
C ASN A 37 -0.75 2.10 -5.25
N ASN A 38 -0.02 2.81 -6.11
CA ASN A 38 1.34 3.32 -5.89
C ASN A 38 1.45 4.32 -4.72
N VAL A 39 0.48 4.34 -3.81
CA VAL A 39 0.30 5.31 -2.73
C VAL A 39 -0.23 4.57 -1.51
N HIS A 40 0.51 4.63 -0.40
CA HIS A 40 0.21 3.99 0.87
C HIS A 40 0.44 4.97 2.02
N GLN A 41 -0.15 4.70 3.18
CA GLN A 41 -0.02 5.47 4.40
C GLN A 41 0.89 4.76 5.40
N THR A 42 1.46 5.52 6.33
CA THR A 42 2.09 4.94 7.53
C THR A 42 1.13 4.01 8.27
N GLY A 43 1.64 2.84 8.64
CA GLY A 43 0.88 1.81 9.34
C GLY A 43 0.18 0.81 8.40
N GLU A 44 0.10 1.09 7.09
CA GLU A 44 -0.41 0.12 6.14
C GLU A 44 0.57 -1.04 5.92
N ALA A 45 0.02 -2.20 5.60
CA ALA A 45 0.82 -3.34 5.17
C ALA A 45 1.31 -3.12 3.73
N VAL A 46 2.56 -3.45 3.50
CA VAL A 46 3.22 -3.40 2.21
C VAL A 46 2.67 -4.54 1.37
N VAL A 47 1.85 -4.23 0.37
CA VAL A 47 1.23 -5.24 -0.52
C VAL A 47 2.16 -5.67 -1.65
N GLU A 48 3.13 -4.81 -1.99
CA GLU A 48 4.13 -4.98 -3.04
C GLU A 48 5.50 -4.60 -2.49
N ALA A 49 6.51 -5.43 -2.71
CA ALA A 49 7.86 -5.16 -2.23
C ALA A 49 8.59 -4.16 -3.11
N GLY A 50 9.64 -3.61 -2.53
CA GLY A 50 10.69 -2.83 -3.14
C GLY A 50 10.68 -1.39 -2.64
N ALA A 51 11.26 -0.48 -3.40
CA ALA A 51 11.46 0.90 -3.01
C ALA A 51 10.19 1.76 -3.03
N TYR A 52 10.06 2.58 -2.00
CA TYR A 52 9.04 3.61 -1.86
C TYR A 52 9.67 4.93 -1.43
N PHE A 53 9.05 6.05 -1.79
CA PHE A 53 9.41 7.38 -1.32
C PHE A 53 8.37 7.86 -0.31
N CYS A 54 8.80 8.30 0.88
CA CYS A 54 7.89 9.10 1.71
C CYS A 54 7.68 10.49 1.09
N GLU A 55 6.69 11.23 1.57
CA GLU A 55 6.34 12.56 1.06
C GLU A 55 7.52 13.55 1.08
N ALA A 56 8.47 13.38 2.01
CA ALA A 56 9.70 14.17 2.06
C ALA A 56 10.76 13.76 1.02
N GLY A 57 10.46 12.78 0.14
CA GLY A 57 11.33 12.30 -0.93
C GLY A 57 12.38 11.27 -0.52
N LYS A 58 12.36 10.76 0.73
CA LYS A 58 13.30 9.72 1.14
C LYS A 58 12.88 8.36 0.61
N LYS A 59 13.75 7.74 -0.18
CA LYS A 59 13.63 6.37 -0.69
C LYS A 59 13.94 5.34 0.39
N GLN A 60 13.13 4.29 0.49
CA GLN A 60 13.37 3.13 1.34
C GLN A 60 12.73 1.87 0.74
N ASP A 61 13.45 0.76 0.81
CA ASP A 61 12.97 -0.56 0.35
C ASP A 61 12.17 -1.26 1.44
N PHE A 62 11.02 -1.82 1.04
CA PHE A 62 10.11 -2.56 1.89
C PHE A 62 9.90 -3.97 1.33
N ALA A 63 9.74 -4.96 2.20
CA ALA A 63 9.32 -6.28 1.78
C ALA A 63 7.80 -6.37 1.84
N LYS A 64 7.20 -7.16 0.94
CA LYS A 64 5.78 -7.52 1.02
C LYS A 64 5.46 -8.12 2.40
N GLY A 65 4.37 -7.65 3.00
CA GLY A 65 3.93 -8.00 4.36
C GLY A 65 4.58 -7.18 5.47
N ALA A 66 5.59 -6.33 5.18
CA ALA A 66 6.08 -5.36 6.16
C ALA A 66 5.05 -4.25 6.41
N THR A 67 5.32 -3.36 7.36
CA THR A 67 4.48 -2.20 7.65
C THR A 67 5.21 -0.92 7.27
N PHE A 68 4.54 0.00 6.57
CA PHE A 68 5.10 1.30 6.24
C PHE A 68 5.33 2.13 7.52
N PRO A 69 6.57 2.55 7.83
CA PRO A 69 6.86 3.34 9.02
C PRO A 69 6.48 4.81 8.81
N VAL A 70 6.71 5.63 9.84
CA VAL A 70 6.75 7.09 9.68
C VAL A 70 7.90 7.49 8.75
N CYS A 71 7.81 8.65 8.09
CA CYS A 71 8.90 9.10 7.23
C CYS A 71 10.14 9.35 8.08
N PRO A 72 11.30 8.75 7.78
CA PRO A 72 12.51 8.89 8.59
C PRO A 72 13.11 10.30 8.57
N VAL A 73 12.65 11.17 7.66
CA VAL A 73 13.11 12.57 7.57
C VAL A 73 12.50 13.44 8.66
N ASN A 74 11.19 13.31 8.90
CA ASN A 74 10.43 14.17 9.80
C ASN A 74 9.79 13.42 10.98
N GLY A 75 9.93 12.09 11.05
CA GLY A 75 9.38 11.24 12.09
C GLY A 75 7.85 11.22 12.18
N SER A 76 7.16 11.76 11.17
CA SER A 76 5.70 11.92 11.15
C SER A 76 5.03 10.92 10.21
N SER A 77 3.74 10.67 10.43
CA SER A 77 2.91 9.90 9.50
C SER A 77 3.03 10.51 8.10
N THR A 78 3.17 9.65 7.09
CA THR A 78 3.46 10.08 5.73
C THR A 78 2.73 9.22 4.73
N VAL A 79 2.73 9.70 3.48
CA VAL A 79 2.36 8.93 2.32
C VAL A 79 3.61 8.33 1.69
N TRP A 80 3.62 7.02 1.50
CA TRP A 80 4.63 6.26 0.78
C TRP A 80 4.18 6.02 -0.64
N ARG A 81 5.01 6.42 -1.60
CA ARG A 81 4.74 6.21 -3.02
C ARG A 81 5.68 5.18 -3.59
N HIS A 82 5.16 4.20 -4.31
CA HIS A 82 6.01 3.19 -4.95
C HIS A 82 6.94 3.89 -5.93
N ALA A 83 8.23 3.62 -5.79
CA ALA A 83 9.21 4.09 -6.73
C ALA A 83 9.20 3.09 -7.88
N ASN A 84 8.60 3.35 -9.05
CA ASN A 84 8.59 2.39 -10.16
C ASN A 84 9.91 1.61 -10.26
N HIS A 85 9.89 0.29 -10.06
CA HIS A 85 11.11 -0.52 -10.11
C HIS A 85 11.42 -0.88 -11.55
N GLN A 86 12.60 -0.45 -11.97
CA GLN A 86 13.29 -0.95 -13.14
C GLN A 86 14.38 -1.90 -12.64
N HIS A 87 14.39 -3.12 -13.18
CA HIS A 87 15.40 -4.12 -12.89
C HIS A 87 16.19 -4.44 -14.16
N LYS A 88 17.47 -4.73 -14.04
CA LYS A 88 18.32 -5.12 -15.16
C LYS A 88 18.42 -6.63 -15.25
N THR A 89 18.70 -7.13 -16.44
CA THR A 89 19.16 -8.51 -16.62
C THR A 89 20.30 -8.83 -15.66
N GLY A 90 20.22 -10.00 -15.02
CA GLY A 90 21.19 -10.49 -14.04
C GLY A 90 20.97 -9.98 -12.61
N GLU A 91 20.07 -9.03 -12.37
CA GLU A 91 19.72 -8.66 -10.99
C GLU A 91 18.91 -9.76 -10.30
N ALA A 92 19.04 -9.86 -8.98
CA ALA A 92 18.20 -10.75 -8.20
C ALA A 92 16.77 -10.22 -8.14
N VAL A 93 15.82 -11.09 -8.40
CA VAL A 93 14.40 -10.83 -8.29
C VAL A 93 14.07 -10.69 -6.81
N LEU A 94 13.66 -9.49 -6.41
CA LEU A 94 13.36 -9.20 -5.01
C LEU A 94 11.93 -9.60 -4.63
N GLU A 95 11.06 -9.78 -5.63
CA GLU A 95 9.66 -10.12 -5.47
C GLU A 95 9.18 -11.16 -6.48
N THR A 96 8.39 -12.13 -6.02
CA THR A 96 7.64 -12.98 -6.95
C THR A 96 6.51 -12.17 -7.58
N SER A 97 6.61 -11.89 -8.89
CA SER A 97 5.62 -11.11 -9.63
C SER A 97 5.70 -11.37 -11.13
N HIS A 98 4.77 -10.77 -11.88
CA HIS A 98 4.84 -10.71 -13.33
C HIS A 98 5.64 -9.46 -13.75
N TYR A 99 6.60 -9.66 -14.64
CA TYR A 99 7.47 -8.62 -15.14
C TYR A 99 7.39 -8.56 -16.67
N TYR A 100 7.67 -7.41 -17.26
CA TYR A 100 7.84 -7.26 -18.70
C TYR A 100 9.16 -6.59 -19.05
N CYS A 101 9.82 -7.07 -20.11
CA CYS A 101 11.00 -6.39 -20.65
C CYS A 101 10.62 -5.19 -21.51
N THR A 102 11.60 -4.39 -21.93
CA THR A 102 11.38 -3.19 -22.77
C THR A 102 10.69 -3.48 -24.12
N ASP A 103 10.75 -4.72 -24.59
CA ASP A 103 10.07 -5.19 -25.80
C ASP A 103 8.59 -5.56 -25.54
N GLY A 104 8.14 -5.49 -24.29
CA GLY A 104 6.77 -5.80 -23.88
C GLY A 104 6.49 -7.28 -23.65
N GLN A 105 7.51 -8.15 -23.66
CA GLN A 105 7.33 -9.56 -23.34
C GLN A 105 7.25 -9.79 -21.82
N HIS A 106 6.21 -10.49 -21.37
CA HIS A 106 5.96 -10.77 -19.96
C HIS A 106 6.58 -12.10 -19.51
N LEU A 107 6.95 -12.17 -18.23
CA LEU A 107 7.47 -13.35 -17.55
C LEU A 107 7.15 -13.33 -16.05
N ASP A 108 6.69 -14.46 -15.53
CA ASP A 108 6.62 -14.74 -14.09
C ASP A 108 8.02 -15.00 -13.54
N LEU A 109 8.44 -14.22 -12.55
CA LEU A 109 9.70 -14.44 -11.85
C LEU A 109 9.43 -14.61 -10.37
N ASN A 110 10.17 -15.51 -9.70
CA ASN A 110 10.07 -15.69 -8.26
C ASN A 110 11.16 -14.92 -7.53
N LYS A 111 10.85 -14.50 -6.30
CA LYS A 111 11.86 -13.96 -5.40
C LYS A 111 13.04 -14.92 -5.26
N GLY A 112 14.24 -14.40 -5.48
CA GLY A 112 15.50 -15.15 -5.44
C GLY A 112 15.96 -15.67 -6.81
N ASP A 113 15.11 -15.61 -7.84
CA ASP A 113 15.55 -15.82 -9.22
C ASP A 113 16.43 -14.65 -9.68
N HIS A 114 16.94 -14.73 -10.91
CA HIS A 114 17.61 -13.60 -11.56
C HIS A 114 16.82 -13.18 -12.79
N PHE A 115 16.75 -11.87 -13.04
CA PHE A 115 16.12 -11.33 -14.25
C PHE A 115 16.86 -11.85 -15.49
N PRO A 116 16.19 -12.58 -16.40
CA PRO A 116 16.86 -13.10 -17.59
C PRO A 116 17.09 -12.01 -18.64
N VAL A 117 17.71 -12.37 -19.76
CA VAL A 117 17.62 -11.57 -20.99
C VAL A 117 16.16 -11.54 -21.49
N CYS A 118 15.78 -10.51 -22.24
CA CYS A 118 14.42 -10.45 -22.79
C CYS A 118 14.19 -11.65 -23.72
N PRO A 119 13.14 -12.49 -23.52
CA PRO A 119 13.00 -13.75 -24.24
C PRO A 119 12.92 -13.62 -25.77
N ASN A 120 12.38 -12.50 -26.25
CA ASN A 120 12.18 -12.27 -27.68
C ASN A 120 13.48 -11.82 -28.38
N THR A 121 14.26 -10.93 -27.74
CA THR A 121 15.50 -10.41 -28.34
C THR A 121 16.74 -11.21 -27.96
N GLY A 122 16.71 -11.92 -26.83
CA GLY A 122 17.88 -12.58 -26.24
C GLY A 122 18.92 -11.60 -25.69
N GLU A 123 18.60 -10.30 -25.63
CA GLU A 123 19.52 -9.25 -25.19
C GLU A 123 19.24 -8.79 -23.75
N GLU A 124 20.24 -8.15 -23.14
CA GLU A 124 20.05 -7.48 -21.85
C GLU A 124 18.97 -6.42 -21.95
N THR A 125 18.13 -6.33 -20.93
CA THR A 125 16.96 -5.46 -20.94
C THR A 125 16.71 -4.85 -19.57
N VAL A 126 15.76 -3.93 -19.55
CA VAL A 126 15.13 -3.43 -18.33
C VAL A 126 13.79 -4.12 -18.17
N TRP A 127 13.63 -4.80 -17.04
CA TRP A 127 12.39 -5.40 -16.57
C TRP A 127 11.62 -4.43 -15.70
N MET A 128 10.32 -4.37 -15.91
CA MET A 128 9.38 -3.55 -15.15
C MET A 128 8.28 -4.46 -14.61
N HIS A 129 7.73 -4.13 -13.44
CA HIS A 129 6.55 -4.82 -12.91
C HIS A 129 5.36 -4.62 -13.85
N SER A 130 4.74 -5.71 -14.31
CA SER A 130 3.47 -5.62 -15.04
C SER A 130 2.32 -5.48 -14.07
N GLU A 131 1.40 -4.56 -14.39
CA GLU A 131 0.13 -4.32 -13.72
C GLU A 131 -0.79 -5.56 -13.64
#